data_AF-A0A7L2VAX5-F1
#
_entry.id   AF-A0A7L2VAX5-F1
#
_cell.length_a   1.000
_cell.length_b   1.000
_cell.length_c   1.000
_cell.angle_alpha   90.00
_cell.angle_beta   90.00
_cell.angle_gamma   90.00
#
_symmetry.space_group_name_H-M   'P 1'
#
loop_
_entity.id
_entity.type
_entity.pdbx_description
1 polymer ?
#
loop_
_entity_poly.entity_id
_entity_poly.type
_entity_poly.pdbx_seq_one_letter_code
_entity_poly.pdbx_strand_id
1 'polypeptide(L)'
;MFHLFSHCWSWLQAIQEPIRKVTLLVMGLDNAGKTSIIMDIEKVLAGEVLPTAQPGQTCLRVDRFEVTLVDLPGAQRSRSAWRSHYSEAHGILFVLDSSDLARMEEARKVLSRVLSHPDISGKPILLLANKQDAATALLPCELIERLALERLVNENRSPCRIEPCAAKRAPPAGPARTVLPGLRWLLRASLA
;
A
#
# COMPACT_ATOMS: atom_id res chain seq x y z
N MET A 1 41.04 6.54 23.30
CA MET A 1 40.02 7.47 23.82
C MET A 1 39.09 8.05 22.72
N PHE A 2 38.97 7.42 21.53
CA PHE A 2 38.18 7.94 20.39
C PHE A 2 36.94 7.10 20.01
N HIS A 3 36.70 5.96 20.66
CA HIS A 3 35.57 5.07 20.33
C HIS A 3 34.23 5.41 21.02
N LEU A 4 34.23 6.29 22.02
CA LEU A 4 33.00 6.69 22.72
C LEU A 4 32.21 7.80 22.01
N PHE A 5 32.87 8.59 21.15
CA PHE A 5 32.23 9.72 20.46
C PHE A 5 31.48 9.32 19.19
N SER A 6 31.87 8.23 18.51
CA SER A 6 31.20 7.79 17.27
C SER A 6 29.78 7.27 17.54
N HIS A 7 29.57 6.58 18.66
CA HIS A 7 28.28 6.01 19.02
C HIS A 7 27.25 7.08 19.45
N CYS A 8 27.70 8.13 20.16
CA CYS A 8 26.83 9.28 20.48
C CYS A 8 26.46 10.08 19.22
N TRP A 9 27.37 10.19 18.25
CA TRP A 9 27.11 10.92 17.00
C TRP A 9 26.08 10.21 16.11
N SER A 10 26.18 8.88 15.95
CA SER A 10 25.15 8.10 15.25
C SER A 10 23.79 8.16 15.96
N TRP A 11 23.79 8.23 17.30
CA TRP A 11 22.56 8.36 18.09
C TRP A 11 21.94 9.75 17.98
N LEU A 12 22.76 10.81 17.98
CA LEU A 12 22.34 12.19 17.72
C LEU A 12 21.83 12.40 16.29
N GLN A 13 22.47 11.81 15.29
CA GLN A 13 21.97 11.82 13.90
C GLN A 13 20.64 11.04 13.77
N ALA A 14 20.51 9.91 14.46
CA ALA A 14 19.26 9.16 14.49
C ALA A 14 18.11 9.95 15.15
N ILE A 15 18.40 10.91 16.05
CA ILE A 15 17.42 11.81 16.67
C ILE A 15 17.04 12.99 15.76
N GLN A 16 17.88 13.32 14.76
CA GLN A 16 17.72 14.50 13.89
C GLN A 16 17.15 14.21 12.50
N GLU A 17 16.78 12.97 12.16
CA GLU A 17 16.22 12.73 10.82
C GLU A 17 14.87 13.44 10.64
N PRO A 18 14.71 14.22 9.55
CA PRO A 18 13.49 14.97 9.31
C PRO A 18 12.30 14.04 9.03
N ILE A 19 11.11 14.49 9.43
CA ILE A 19 9.85 13.85 9.05
C ILE A 19 9.74 13.85 7.53
N ARG A 20 9.44 12.68 6.95
CA ARG A 20 9.30 12.54 5.50
C ARG A 20 7.83 12.48 5.10
N LYS A 21 7.44 13.26 4.10
CA LYS A 21 6.08 13.24 3.54
C LYS A 21 6.02 12.25 2.40
N VAL A 22 5.02 11.37 2.41
CA VAL A 22 4.86 10.29 1.42
C VAL A 22 3.40 10.22 1.00
N THR A 23 3.14 10.29 -0.30
CA THR A 23 1.80 10.10 -0.85
C THR A 23 1.68 8.69 -1.41
N LEU A 24 0.74 7.90 -0.91
CA LEU A 24 0.44 6.56 -1.42
C LEU A 24 -0.93 6.56 -2.08
N LEU A 25 -1.00 6.02 -3.28
CA LEU A 25 -2.28 5.86 -3.98
C LEU A 25 -2.88 4.51 -3.61
N VAL A 26 -4.10 4.52 -3.08
CA VAL A 26 -4.86 3.31 -2.77
C VAL A 26 -5.72 2.96 -3.97
N MET A 27 -5.35 1.88 -4.67
CA MET A 27 -5.95 1.48 -5.94
C MET A 27 -6.45 0.04 -5.90
N GLY A 28 -7.25 -0.33 -6.90
CA GLY A 28 -7.84 -1.67 -7.02
C GLY A 28 -9.27 -1.60 -7.53
N LEU A 29 -9.82 -2.73 -7.93
CA LEU A 29 -11.20 -2.80 -8.44
C LEU A 29 -12.21 -2.33 -7.40
N ASP A 30 -13.39 -1.92 -7.85
CA ASP A 30 -14.53 -1.69 -6.96
C ASP A 30 -14.84 -2.94 -6.13
N ASN A 31 -15.33 -2.70 -4.91
CA ASN A 31 -15.61 -3.74 -3.91
C ASN A 31 -14.39 -4.57 -3.43
N ALA A 32 -13.16 -4.22 -3.82
CA ALA A 32 -11.94 -4.90 -3.33
C ALA A 32 -11.66 -4.68 -1.83
N GLY A 33 -12.24 -3.63 -1.23
CA GLY A 33 -12.09 -3.30 0.19
C GLY A 33 -11.08 -2.18 0.50
N LYS A 34 -10.76 -1.32 -0.47
CA LYS A 34 -9.85 -0.16 -0.31
C LYS A 34 -10.17 0.71 0.90
N THR A 35 -11.39 1.24 0.96
CA THR A 35 -11.84 2.11 2.05
C THR A 35 -11.83 1.37 3.39
N SER A 36 -12.17 0.07 3.41
CA SER A 36 -12.10 -0.74 4.64
C SER A 36 -10.66 -0.90 5.14
N ILE A 37 -9.70 -1.11 4.23
CA ILE A 37 -8.27 -1.16 4.59
C ILE A 37 -7.80 0.19 5.16
N ILE A 38 -8.19 1.31 4.55
CA ILE A 38 -7.85 2.65 5.07
C ILE A 38 -8.40 2.82 6.48
N MET A 39 -9.67 2.52 6.70
CA MET A 39 -10.30 2.57 8.02
C MET A 39 -9.62 1.66 9.04
N ASP A 40 -9.15 0.48 8.63
CA ASP A 40 -8.42 -0.42 9.52
C ASP A 40 -7.03 0.11 9.86
N ILE A 41 -6.31 0.70 8.90
CA ILE A 41 -5.04 1.40 9.16
C ILE A 41 -5.25 2.54 10.15
N GLU A 42 -6.28 3.38 9.95
CA GLU A 42 -6.63 4.48 10.86
C GLU A 42 -6.90 3.99 12.28
N LYS A 43 -7.71 2.92 12.42
CA LYS A 43 -8.04 2.33 13.72
C LYS A 43 -6.82 1.78 14.44
N VAL A 44 -5.88 1.17 13.72
CA VAL A 44 -4.66 0.61 14.33
C VAL A 44 -3.74 1.72 14.83
N LEU A 45 -3.69 2.83 14.10
CA LEU A 45 -2.83 3.95 14.42
C LEU A 45 -3.46 4.95 15.40
N ALA A 46 -4.74 4.76 15.75
CA ALA A 46 -5.44 5.21 16.97
C ALA A 46 -5.01 6.55 17.61
N GLY A 47 -4.79 7.60 16.79
CA GLY A 47 -4.34 8.92 17.27
C GLY A 47 -3.29 9.59 16.39
N GLU A 48 -2.72 8.87 15.42
CA GLU A 48 -1.76 9.41 14.45
C GLU A 48 -2.43 10.03 13.21
N VAL A 49 -3.76 10.14 13.17
CA VAL A 49 -4.48 10.79 12.06
C VAL A 49 -4.29 12.30 12.14
N LEU A 50 -3.84 12.90 11.04
CA LEU A 50 -3.54 14.31 10.94
C LEU A 50 -4.77 15.09 10.41
N PRO A 51 -5.06 16.28 10.95
CA PRO A 51 -6.26 17.06 10.58
C PRO A 51 -6.22 17.64 9.16
N THR A 52 -5.11 17.49 8.43
CA THR A 52 -4.85 18.10 7.11
C THR A 52 -5.42 17.32 5.92
N ALA A 53 -6.47 16.52 6.10
CA ALA A 53 -7.05 15.70 5.05
C ALA A 53 -7.94 16.50 4.07
N GLN A 54 -7.62 16.45 2.77
CA GLN A 54 -8.54 16.85 1.71
C GLN A 54 -9.60 15.75 1.48
N PRO A 55 -10.76 16.05 0.85
CA PRO A 55 -11.74 15.03 0.52
C PRO A 55 -11.14 13.87 -0.29
N GLY A 56 -11.37 12.63 0.15
CA GLY A 56 -10.80 11.43 -0.47
C GLY A 56 -9.36 11.12 -0.08
N GLN A 57 -8.78 11.87 0.86
CA GLN A 57 -7.47 11.60 1.42
C GLN A 57 -7.58 11.30 2.92
N THR A 58 -6.71 10.40 3.40
CA THR A 58 -6.42 10.23 4.82
C THR A 58 -4.96 10.57 5.05
N CYS A 59 -4.69 11.53 5.93
CA CYS A 59 -3.33 11.81 6.39
C CYS A 59 -3.11 11.12 7.73
N LEU A 60 -2.08 10.28 7.84
CA LEU A 60 -1.68 9.69 9.10
C LEU A 60 -0.17 9.70 9.27
N ARG A 61 0.30 9.65 10.52
CA ARG A 61 1.70 9.44 10.83
C ARG A 61 1.97 7.93 10.95
N VAL A 62 3.11 7.48 10.44
CA VAL A 62 3.62 6.11 10.65
C VAL A 62 5.11 6.24 10.93
N ASP A 63 5.54 5.91 12.13
CA ASP A 63 6.94 6.04 12.55
C ASP A 63 7.47 7.48 12.25
N ARG A 64 8.38 7.66 11.28
CA ARG A 64 8.95 8.97 10.88
C ARG A 64 8.29 9.57 9.63
N PHE A 65 7.20 8.98 9.14
CA PHE A 65 6.53 9.36 7.91
C PHE A 65 5.22 10.08 8.20
N GLU A 66 4.96 11.17 7.47
CA GLU A 66 3.62 11.71 7.27
C GLU A 66 3.10 11.14 5.96
N VAL A 67 2.13 10.25 6.06
CA VAL A 67 1.60 9.49 4.93
C VAL A 67 0.25 10.03 4.53
N THR A 68 0.11 10.41 3.26
CA THR A 68 -1.17 10.74 2.65
C THR A 68 -1.64 9.55 1.83
N LEU A 69 -2.69 8.87 2.30
CA LEU A 69 -3.38 7.83 1.55
C LEU A 69 -4.46 8.49 0.68
N VAL A 70 -4.39 8.30 -0.64
CA VAL A 70 -5.40 8.82 -1.58
C VAL A 70 -6.31 7.67 -2.01
N ASP A 71 -7.58 7.64 -1.58
CA ASP A 71 -8.55 6.60 -1.95
C ASP A 71 -9.08 6.86 -3.36
N LEU A 72 -8.65 6.05 -4.33
CA LEU A 72 -9.05 6.20 -5.72
C LEU A 72 -10.26 5.30 -6.05
N PRO A 73 -11.36 5.84 -6.61
CA PRO A 73 -12.56 5.06 -6.91
C PRO A 73 -12.28 3.88 -7.84
N GLY A 74 -12.72 2.68 -7.42
CA GLY A 74 -12.44 1.42 -8.12
C GLY A 74 -13.33 1.11 -9.32
N ALA A 75 -14.45 1.81 -9.48
CA ALA A 75 -15.42 1.51 -10.53
C ALA A 75 -14.82 1.79 -11.91
N GLN A 76 -15.05 0.91 -12.88
CA GLN A 76 -14.46 1.00 -14.21
C GLN A 76 -14.58 2.39 -14.85
N ARG A 77 -15.76 3.02 -14.76
CA ARG A 77 -16.04 4.37 -15.28
C ARG A 77 -15.21 5.49 -14.64
N SER A 78 -14.69 5.27 -13.44
CA SER A 78 -13.95 6.27 -12.66
C SER A 78 -12.43 6.11 -12.75
N ARG A 79 -11.93 5.00 -13.29
CA ARG A 79 -10.48 4.69 -13.33
C ARG A 79 -9.68 5.61 -14.27
N SER A 80 -10.35 6.31 -15.19
CA SER A 80 -9.71 7.32 -16.05
C SER A 80 -9.10 8.47 -15.24
N ALA A 81 -9.71 8.82 -14.11
CA ALA A 81 -9.26 9.89 -13.24
C ALA A 81 -7.99 9.53 -12.44
N TRP A 82 -7.62 8.25 -12.33
CA TRP A 82 -6.45 7.86 -11.53
C TRP A 82 -5.16 8.53 -11.98
N ARG A 83 -5.03 8.78 -13.29
CA ARG A 83 -3.84 9.38 -13.90
C ARG A 83 -3.49 10.76 -13.36
N SER A 84 -4.47 11.55 -12.92
CA SER A 84 -4.20 12.88 -12.36
C SER A 84 -3.42 12.84 -11.04
N HIS A 85 -3.30 11.67 -10.40
CA HIS A 85 -2.59 11.50 -9.14
C HIS A 85 -1.24 10.80 -9.27
N TYR A 86 -0.90 10.26 -10.46
CA TYR A 86 0.27 9.39 -10.61
C TYR A 86 1.60 10.09 -10.39
N SER A 87 1.73 11.35 -10.83
CA SER A 87 2.94 12.15 -10.66
C SER A 87 3.29 12.38 -9.18
N GLU A 88 2.27 12.55 -8.32
CA GLU A 88 2.41 12.79 -6.88
C GLU A 88 2.67 11.52 -6.06
N ALA A 89 2.44 10.34 -6.65
CA ALA A 89 2.59 9.07 -5.94
C ALA A 89 4.05 8.80 -5.57
N HIS A 90 4.30 8.32 -4.37
CA HIS A 90 5.60 7.77 -3.95
C HIS A 90 5.59 6.24 -3.95
N GLY A 91 4.39 5.64 -3.90
CA GLY A 91 4.18 4.19 -3.93
C GLY A 91 2.70 3.86 -4.09
N ILE A 92 2.42 2.59 -4.36
CA ILE A 92 1.06 2.10 -4.65
C ILE A 92 0.63 1.08 -3.61
N LEU A 93 -0.55 1.29 -3.02
CA LEU A 93 -1.24 0.30 -2.22
C LEU A 93 -2.36 -0.31 -3.07
N PHE A 94 -2.10 -1.46 -3.69
CA PHE A 94 -3.06 -2.12 -4.58
C PHE A 94 -3.86 -3.16 -3.81
N VAL A 95 -5.14 -2.91 -3.59
CA VAL A 95 -6.05 -3.81 -2.88
C VAL A 95 -6.76 -4.73 -3.87
N LEU A 96 -6.58 -6.02 -3.68
CA LEU A 96 -7.17 -7.07 -4.50
C LEU A 96 -8.16 -7.89 -3.68
N ASP A 97 -9.34 -8.16 -4.23
CA ASP A 97 -10.24 -9.17 -3.69
C ASP A 97 -9.73 -10.56 -4.08
N SER A 98 -9.17 -11.30 -3.11
CA SER A 98 -8.60 -12.63 -3.38
C SER A 98 -9.67 -13.69 -3.64
N SER A 99 -10.93 -13.40 -3.30
CA SER A 99 -12.06 -14.33 -3.44
C SER A 99 -12.81 -14.19 -4.76
N ASP A 100 -12.53 -13.13 -5.52
CA ASP A 100 -13.23 -12.78 -6.77
C ASP A 100 -12.50 -13.32 -7.99
N LEU A 101 -12.63 -14.64 -8.19
CA LEU A 101 -11.98 -15.36 -9.29
C LEU A 101 -12.43 -14.86 -10.68
N ALA A 102 -13.69 -14.43 -10.79
CA ALA A 102 -14.28 -13.98 -12.05
C ALA A 102 -13.65 -12.69 -12.57
N ARG A 103 -13.22 -11.79 -11.68
CA ARG A 103 -12.59 -10.52 -12.04
C ARG A 103 -11.06 -10.52 -11.93
N MET A 104 -10.44 -11.68 -11.73
CA MET A 104 -8.98 -11.76 -11.60
C MET A 104 -8.25 -11.27 -12.87
N GLU A 105 -8.76 -11.60 -14.06
CA GLU A 105 -8.18 -11.12 -15.32
C GLU A 105 -8.38 -9.60 -15.51
N GLU A 106 -9.50 -9.04 -15.04
CA GLU A 106 -9.71 -7.59 -15.01
C GLU A 106 -8.69 -6.93 -14.09
N ALA A 107 -8.49 -7.47 -12.88
CA ALA A 107 -7.52 -6.97 -11.92
C ALA A 107 -6.10 -7.00 -12.49
N ARG A 108 -5.71 -8.10 -13.17
CA ARG A 108 -4.43 -8.22 -13.86
C ARG A 108 -4.23 -7.14 -14.93
N LYS A 109 -5.23 -6.90 -15.77
CA LYS A 109 -5.18 -5.85 -16.81
C LYS A 109 -5.07 -4.45 -16.21
N VAL A 110 -5.81 -4.18 -15.13
CA VAL A 110 -5.75 -2.90 -14.43
C VAL A 110 -4.37 -2.71 -13.79
N LEU A 111 -3.86 -3.71 -13.09
CA LEU A 111 -2.53 -3.68 -12.47
C LEU A 111 -1.43 -3.46 -13.52
N SER A 112 -1.46 -4.20 -14.62
CA SER A 112 -0.52 -4.04 -15.74
C SER A 112 -0.56 -2.63 -16.31
N ARG A 113 -1.76 -2.08 -16.55
CA ARG A 113 -1.93 -0.70 -17.05
C ARG A 113 -1.37 0.33 -16.07
N VAL A 114 -1.57 0.15 -14.77
CA VAL A 114 -1.04 1.04 -13.73
C VAL A 114 0.49 1.00 -13.73
N LEU A 115 1.09 -0.20 -13.64
CA LEU A 115 2.55 -0.36 -13.57
C LEU A 115 3.28 0.12 -14.82
N SER A 116 2.66 -0.02 -16.00
CA SER A 116 3.22 0.44 -17.28
C SER A 116 3.21 1.95 -17.47
N HIS A 117 2.54 2.71 -16.59
CA HIS A 117 2.48 4.16 -16.73
C HIS A 117 3.84 4.78 -16.39
N PRO A 118 4.36 5.74 -17.19
CA PRO A 118 5.67 6.35 -16.93
C PRO A 118 5.82 6.94 -15.52
N ASP A 119 4.78 7.61 -15.03
CA ASP A 119 4.76 8.18 -13.68
C ASP A 119 4.64 7.14 -12.54
N ILE A 120 4.43 5.87 -12.84
CA ILE A 120 4.29 4.79 -11.84
C ILE A 120 5.42 3.77 -11.94
N SER A 121 5.92 3.53 -13.15
CA SER A 121 7.07 2.65 -13.41
C SER A 121 8.24 2.99 -12.48
N GLY A 122 8.83 1.98 -11.87
CA GLY A 122 9.89 2.13 -10.87
C GLY A 122 9.39 2.35 -9.43
N LYS A 123 8.15 2.84 -9.22
CA LYS A 123 7.62 3.06 -7.86
C LYS A 123 7.27 1.72 -7.20
N PRO A 124 7.47 1.58 -5.88
CA PRO A 124 7.15 0.35 -5.16
C PRO A 124 5.63 0.14 -5.04
N ILE A 125 5.24 -1.13 -5.00
CA ILE A 125 3.86 -1.57 -4.88
C ILE A 125 3.69 -2.60 -3.76
N LEU A 126 2.77 -2.31 -2.85
CA LEU A 126 2.24 -3.27 -1.88
C LEU A 126 0.91 -3.80 -2.40
N LEU A 127 0.87 -5.08 -2.76
CA LEU A 127 -0.35 -5.78 -3.13
C LEU A 127 -0.97 -6.38 -1.87
N LEU A 128 -2.14 -5.88 -1.49
CA LEU A 128 -2.93 -6.45 -0.40
C LEU A 128 -3.89 -7.49 -0.96
N ALA A 129 -3.60 -8.75 -0.69
CA ALA A 129 -4.47 -9.88 -0.97
C ALA A 129 -5.58 -9.90 0.08
N ASN A 130 -6.65 -9.12 -0.15
CA ASN A 130 -7.72 -8.92 0.80
C ASN A 130 -8.78 -10.04 0.72
N LYS A 131 -9.63 -10.09 1.76
CA LYS A 131 -10.72 -11.05 1.95
C LYS A 131 -10.26 -12.50 2.12
N GLN A 132 -9.11 -12.68 2.77
CA GLN A 132 -8.55 -14.02 3.09
C GLN A 132 -9.41 -14.82 4.08
N ASP A 133 -10.44 -14.20 4.64
CA ASP A 133 -11.49 -14.85 5.44
C ASP A 133 -12.52 -15.62 4.59
N ALA A 134 -12.57 -15.39 3.27
CA ALA A 134 -13.48 -16.10 2.38
C ALA A 134 -12.94 -17.49 2.01
N ALA A 135 -13.83 -18.49 1.93
CA ALA A 135 -13.46 -19.87 1.59
C ALA A 135 -12.87 -20.02 0.17
N THR A 136 -13.20 -19.10 -0.74
CA THR A 136 -12.70 -19.08 -2.13
C THR A 136 -11.47 -18.18 -2.32
N ALA A 137 -10.90 -17.64 -1.23
CA ALA A 137 -9.76 -16.74 -1.31
C ALA A 137 -8.52 -17.47 -1.81
N LEU A 138 -7.91 -16.92 -2.86
CA LEU A 138 -6.61 -17.37 -3.35
C LEU A 138 -5.50 -16.98 -2.38
N LEU A 139 -4.56 -17.89 -2.18
CA LEU A 139 -3.33 -17.65 -1.43
C LEU A 139 -2.39 -16.73 -2.21
N PRO A 140 -1.44 -16.04 -1.53
CA PRO A 140 -0.48 -15.16 -2.20
C PRO A 140 0.30 -15.82 -3.35
N CYS A 141 0.70 -17.10 -3.22
CA CYS A 141 1.38 -17.83 -4.28
C CYS A 141 0.51 -18.01 -5.54
N GLU A 142 -0.76 -18.32 -5.37
CA GLU A 142 -1.71 -18.47 -6.49
C GLU A 142 -1.97 -17.12 -7.16
N LEU A 143 -2.01 -16.04 -6.38
CA LEU A 143 -2.15 -14.68 -6.92
C LEU A 143 -0.94 -14.25 -7.74
N ILE A 144 0.28 -14.63 -7.33
CA ILE A 144 1.50 -14.36 -8.10
C ILE A 144 1.39 -14.97 -9.50
N GLU A 145 0.95 -16.23 -9.60
CA GLU A 145 0.77 -16.92 -10.87
C GLU A 145 -0.36 -16.31 -11.70
N ARG A 146 -1.55 -16.14 -11.12
CA ARG A 146 -2.75 -15.64 -11.81
C ARG A 146 -2.58 -14.23 -12.35
N LEU A 147 -1.84 -13.38 -11.64
CA LEU A 147 -1.56 -12.02 -12.09
C LEU A 147 -0.32 -11.93 -12.99
N ALA A 148 0.44 -13.02 -13.16
CA ALA A 148 1.79 -12.99 -13.72
C ALA A 148 2.65 -11.90 -13.04
N LEU A 149 2.55 -11.82 -11.70
CA LEU A 149 2.99 -10.68 -10.91
C LEU A 149 4.49 -10.44 -11.06
N GLU A 150 5.32 -11.49 -10.96
CA GLU A 150 6.77 -11.40 -11.12
C GLU A 150 7.17 -10.76 -12.44
N ARG A 151 6.57 -11.21 -13.55
CA ARG A 151 6.81 -10.64 -14.87
C ARG A 151 6.43 -9.16 -14.89
N LEU A 152 5.23 -8.82 -14.45
CA LEU A 152 4.72 -7.44 -14.47
C LEU A 152 5.61 -6.49 -13.65
N VAL A 153 6.04 -6.89 -12.46
CA VAL A 153 6.83 -6.00 -11.58
C VAL A 153 8.26 -5.85 -12.09
N ASN A 154 8.84 -6.91 -12.66
CA ASN A 154 10.19 -6.87 -13.26
C ASN A 154 10.23 -6.01 -14.53
N GLU A 155 9.25 -6.16 -15.43
CA GLU A 155 9.14 -5.34 -16.64
C GLU A 155 9.04 -3.85 -16.33
N ASN A 156 8.34 -3.50 -15.24
CA ASN A 156 8.12 -2.12 -14.83
C ASN A 156 9.09 -1.65 -13.73
N ARG A 157 10.08 -2.47 -13.36
CA ARG A 157 11.10 -2.18 -12.33
C ARG A 157 10.52 -1.74 -10.98
N SER A 158 9.32 -2.20 -10.65
CA SER A 158 8.60 -1.81 -9.44
C SER A 158 8.89 -2.81 -8.32
N PRO A 159 9.56 -2.43 -7.22
CA PRO A 159 9.69 -3.31 -6.06
C PRO A 159 8.30 -3.74 -5.58
N CYS A 160 8.08 -5.03 -5.35
CA CYS A 160 6.76 -5.55 -5.00
C CYS A 160 6.80 -6.39 -3.73
N ARG A 161 5.77 -6.23 -2.90
CA ARG A 161 5.47 -7.10 -1.76
C ARG A 161 3.99 -7.44 -1.78
N ILE A 162 3.66 -8.67 -1.45
CA ILE A 162 2.28 -9.15 -1.28
C ILE A 162 2.02 -9.44 0.20
N GLU A 163 0.88 -9.02 0.72
CA GLU A 163 0.46 -9.29 2.10
C GLU A 163 -0.99 -9.79 2.14
N PRO A 164 -1.28 -10.93 2.80
CA PRO A 164 -2.64 -11.37 3.04
C PRO A 164 -3.33 -10.50 4.12
N CYS A 165 -4.60 -10.15 3.89
CA CYS A 165 -5.39 -9.40 4.86
C CYS A 165 -6.90 -9.71 4.79
N ALA A 166 -7.63 -9.34 5.84
CA ALA A 166 -9.07 -9.50 5.95
C ALA A 166 -9.69 -8.32 6.70
N ALA A 167 -10.15 -7.30 5.97
CA ALA A 167 -10.65 -6.06 6.56
C ALA A 167 -12.02 -6.16 7.27
N LYS A 168 -12.73 -7.29 7.17
CA LYS A 168 -14.12 -7.44 7.66
C LYS A 168 -14.27 -8.13 9.01
N ARG A 169 -13.21 -8.71 9.58
CA ARG A 169 -13.31 -9.47 10.82
C ARG A 169 -12.47 -8.81 11.89
N ALA A 170 -13.08 -8.25 12.94
CA ALA A 170 -12.41 -8.13 14.22
C ALA A 170 -12.43 -9.54 14.87
N PRO A 171 -11.31 -10.25 15.01
CA PRO A 171 -11.21 -11.45 15.82
C PRO A 171 -11.10 -11.01 17.28
N PRO A 172 -11.43 -11.90 18.22
CA PRO A 172 -11.10 -11.70 19.63
C PRO A 172 -9.58 -11.54 19.88
N ALA A 173 -8.74 -11.74 18.85
CA ALA A 173 -7.34 -11.32 18.77
C ALA A 173 -6.93 -10.98 17.31
N GLY A 174 -7.18 -9.73 16.88
CA GLY A 174 -6.52 -8.86 15.88
C GLY A 174 -5.98 -9.36 14.50
N PRO A 175 -6.55 -8.92 13.35
CA PRO A 175 -5.99 -9.05 11.99
C PRO A 175 -5.35 -7.74 11.49
N ALA A 176 -5.57 -6.64 12.21
CA ALA A 176 -5.14 -5.30 11.87
C ALA A 176 -3.61 -5.14 12.07
N ARG A 177 -2.95 -6.18 12.61
CA ARG A 177 -1.50 -6.33 12.67
C ARG A 177 -0.85 -6.74 11.34
N THR A 178 -1.60 -7.25 10.34
CA THR A 178 -0.96 -7.78 9.11
C THR A 178 -0.65 -6.71 8.06
N VAL A 179 -1.41 -5.61 8.01
CA VAL A 179 -1.21 -4.55 7.00
C VAL A 179 -0.01 -3.65 7.34
N LEU A 180 0.23 -3.37 8.63
CA LEU A 180 1.29 -2.45 9.06
C LEU A 180 2.72 -2.85 8.64
N PRO A 181 3.16 -4.13 8.76
CA PRO A 181 4.46 -4.56 8.26
C PRO A 181 4.63 -4.27 6.77
N GLY A 182 3.60 -4.55 5.97
CA GLY A 182 3.57 -4.23 4.54
C GLY A 182 3.67 -2.72 4.30
N LEU A 183 2.85 -1.91 5.01
CA LEU A 183 2.87 -0.45 4.88
C LEU A 183 4.26 0.12 5.23
N ARG A 184 4.88 -0.33 6.31
CA ARG A 184 6.25 0.05 6.69
C ARG A 184 7.31 -0.38 5.68
N TRP A 185 7.11 -1.52 5.01
CA TRP A 185 7.97 -1.90 3.89
C TRP A 185 7.79 -0.93 2.73
N LEU A 186 6.54 -0.60 2.37
CA LEU A 186 6.23 0.31 1.26
C LEU A 186 6.82 1.71 1.48
N LEU A 187 6.68 2.26 2.69
CA LEU A 187 7.22 3.58 3.06
C LEU A 187 8.75 3.64 3.01
N ARG A 188 9.43 2.54 3.33
CA ARG A 188 10.89 2.46 3.20
C ARG A 188 11.32 2.30 1.74
N ALA A 189 10.58 1.50 0.98
CA ALA A 189 10.85 1.29 -0.44
C ALA A 189 10.60 2.55 -1.27
N SER A 190 9.69 3.44 -0.86
CA SER A 190 9.39 4.69 -1.56
C SER A 190 10.45 5.78 -1.40
N LEU A 191 11.56 5.47 -0.73
CA LEU A 191 12.69 6.37 -0.50
C LEU A 191 13.95 5.97 -1.27
N ALA A 192 13.94 4.80 -1.91
CA ALA A 192 15.06 4.26 -2.69
C ALA A 192 14.96 4.73 -4.15
#